data_AF-A0A2E3FB14-F1
#
_entry.id   AF-A0A2E3FB14-F1
#
_cell.length_a   1.000
_cell.length_b   1.000
_cell.length_c   1.000
_cell.angle_alpha   90.00
_cell.angle_beta   90.00
_cell.angle_gamma   90.00
#
_symmetry.space_group_name_H-M   'P 1'
#
loop_
_entity.id
_entity.type
_entity.pdbx_description
1 polymer ?
#
loop_
_entity_poly.entity_id
_entity_poly.type
_entity_poly.pdbx_seq_one_letter_code
_entity_poly.pdbx_strand_id
1 'polypeptide(L)'
;MDEVNACLAEADLRWKGKATKAYESVLEHDQVLFRLIGELRRIEMKLADLDGRQELSGLDSEEQWKKRDEYFEIQLNLKDKLMDTFDESRGSRKAVYRAFEPIHELLGKKL
;
A
#
# COMPACT_ATOMS: atom_id res chain seq x y z
N MET A 1 33.04 -29.52 -13.42
CA MET A 1 31.68 -29.23 -13.90
C MET A 1 30.67 -29.19 -12.75
N ASP A 2 30.81 -30.06 -11.74
CA ASP A 2 29.84 -30.16 -10.64
C ASP A 2 29.79 -28.94 -9.70
N GLU A 3 30.94 -28.32 -9.39
CA GLU A 3 30.99 -27.11 -8.55
C GLU A 3 30.32 -25.89 -9.21
N VAL A 4 30.48 -25.74 -10.53
CA VAL A 4 29.86 -24.63 -11.28
C VAL A 4 28.34 -24.80 -11.34
N ASN A 5 27.86 -26.03 -11.53
CA ASN A 5 26.43 -26.33 -11.52
C ASN A 5 25.81 -26.15 -10.13
N ALA A 6 26.52 -26.52 -9.06
CA ALA A 6 26.08 -26.27 -7.69
C ALA A 6 26.00 -24.77 -7.38
N CYS A 7 27.00 -23.99 -7.79
CA CYS A 7 27.03 -22.55 -7.58
C CYS A 7 25.90 -21.82 -8.34
N LEU A 8 25.57 -22.28 -9.56
CA LEU A 8 24.43 -21.78 -10.33
C LEU A 8 23.08 -22.14 -9.69
N ALA A 9 22.93 -23.34 -9.14
CA ALA A 9 21.72 -23.76 -8.46
C ALA A 9 21.48 -22.98 -7.15
N GLU A 10 22.55 -22.72 -6.37
CA GLU A 10 22.46 -21.88 -5.17
C GLU A 10 22.11 -20.43 -5.51
N ALA A 11 22.69 -19.88 -6.58
CA ALA A 11 22.36 -18.54 -7.05
C ALA A 11 20.88 -18.43 -7.47
N ASP A 12 20.36 -19.42 -8.22
CA ASP A 12 18.96 -19.49 -8.65
C ASP A 12 17.99 -19.58 -7.44
N LEU A 13 18.26 -20.46 -6.49
CA LEU A 13 17.49 -20.58 -5.24
C LEU A 13 17.48 -19.27 -4.44
N ARG A 14 18.64 -18.63 -4.32
CA ARG A 14 18.79 -17.36 -3.59
C ARG A 14 18.01 -16.24 -4.28
N TRP A 15 18.00 -16.19 -5.61
CA TRP A 15 17.27 -15.17 -6.37
C TRP A 15 15.77 -15.38 -6.30
N LYS A 16 15.29 -16.62 -6.49
CA LYS A 16 13.88 -16.98 -6.29
C LYS A 16 13.41 -16.60 -4.89
N GLY A 17 14.19 -16.92 -3.85
CA GLY A 17 13.85 -16.54 -2.48
C GLY A 17 13.77 -15.03 -2.25
N LYS A 18 14.65 -14.22 -2.87
CA LYS A 18 14.58 -12.75 -2.78
C LYS A 18 13.38 -12.17 -3.53
N ALA A 19 13.12 -12.67 -4.74
CA ALA A 19 12.00 -12.22 -5.56
C ALA A 19 10.65 -12.54 -4.91
N THR A 20 10.50 -13.75 -4.36
CA THR A 20 9.28 -14.16 -3.64
C THR A 20 9.00 -13.25 -2.45
N LYS A 21 9.99 -13.01 -1.59
CA LYS A 21 9.83 -12.11 -0.41
C LYS A 21 9.46 -10.68 -0.81
N ALA A 22 10.07 -10.16 -1.88
CA ALA A 22 9.75 -8.83 -2.37
C ALA A 22 8.30 -8.77 -2.90
N TYR A 23 7.83 -9.83 -3.56
CA TYR A 23 6.46 -9.92 -4.07
C TYR A 23 5.43 -10.07 -2.94
N GLU A 24 5.71 -10.90 -1.93
CA GLU A 24 4.88 -11.06 -0.73
C GLU A 24 4.69 -9.71 -0.02
N SER A 25 5.77 -8.93 0.17
CA SER A 25 5.67 -7.59 0.74
C SER A 25 4.78 -6.66 -0.08
N VAL A 26 4.84 -6.70 -1.42
CA VAL A 26 3.94 -5.90 -2.27
C VAL A 26 2.47 -6.30 -2.02
N LEU A 27 2.18 -7.60 -1.96
CA LEU A 27 0.81 -8.08 -1.70
C LEU A 27 0.29 -7.61 -0.34
N GLU A 28 1.13 -7.65 0.70
CA GLU A 28 0.77 -7.18 2.05
C GLU A 28 0.43 -5.69 2.04
N HIS A 29 1.28 -4.84 1.45
CA HIS A 29 1.01 -3.40 1.39
C HIS A 29 -0.24 -3.09 0.56
N ASP A 30 -0.45 -3.77 -0.57
CA ASP A 30 -1.63 -3.56 -1.42
C ASP A 30 -2.93 -3.95 -0.68
N GLN A 31 -2.92 -5.05 0.09
CA GLN A 31 -4.07 -5.42 0.93
C GLN A 31 -4.39 -4.35 1.99
N VAL A 32 -3.36 -3.76 2.61
CA VAL A 32 -3.54 -2.68 3.58
C VAL A 32 -4.09 -1.42 2.89
N LEU A 33 -3.57 -1.05 1.72
CA LEU A 33 -4.05 0.08 0.92
C LEU A 33 -5.55 -0.06 0.60
N PHE A 34 -5.99 -1.22 0.11
CA PHE A 34 -7.40 -1.45 -0.19
C PHE A 34 -8.30 -1.29 1.04
N ARG A 35 -7.83 -1.75 2.21
CA ARG A 35 -8.55 -1.59 3.47
C ARG A 35 -8.69 -0.12 3.86
N LEU A 36 -7.59 0.64 3.81
CA LEU A 36 -7.56 2.07 4.17
C LEU A 36 -8.44 2.90 3.23
N ILE A 37 -8.41 2.64 1.92
CA ILE A 37 -9.29 3.30 0.94
C ILE A 37 -10.77 3.04 1.29
N GLY A 38 -11.10 1.81 1.66
CA GLY A 38 -12.46 1.46 2.08
C GLY A 38 -12.90 2.18 3.36
N GLU A 39 -12.01 2.33 4.34
CA GLU A 39 -12.26 3.09 5.58
C GLU A 39 -12.46 4.58 5.31
N LEU A 40 -11.59 5.18 4.50
CA LEU A 40 -11.68 6.58 4.11
C LEU A 40 -13.04 6.90 3.47
N ARG A 41 -13.46 6.07 2.51
CA ARG A 41 -14.76 6.24 1.84
C ARG A 41 -15.94 6.14 2.80
N ARG A 42 -15.87 5.27 3.81
CA ARG A 42 -16.91 5.18 4.86
C ARG A 42 -17.00 6.46 5.68
N ILE A 43 -15.87 7.08 6.01
CA ILE A 43 -15.85 8.35 6.76
C ILE A 43 -16.39 9.50 5.91
N GLU A 44 -15.98 9.58 4.65
CA GLU A 44 -16.50 10.59 3.71
C GLU A 44 -18.02 10.52 3.59
N MET A 45 -18.60 9.33 3.53
CA MET A 45 -20.06 9.17 3.56
C MET A 45 -20.70 9.66 4.85
N LYS A 46 -20.07 9.44 6.00
CA LYS A 46 -20.59 9.91 7.30
C LYS A 46 -20.51 11.44 7.43
N LEU A 47 -19.43 12.04 6.94
CA LEU A 47 -19.29 13.50 6.88
C LEU A 47 -20.38 14.11 5.99
N ALA A 48 -20.58 13.56 4.79
CA ALA A 48 -21.64 14.02 3.88
C ALA A 48 -23.05 13.89 4.48
N ASP A 49 -23.33 12.83 5.24
CA ASP A 49 -24.61 12.67 5.96
C ASP A 49 -24.78 13.72 7.07
N LEU A 50 -23.72 14.03 7.82
CA LEU A 50 -23.75 15.08 8.83
C LEU A 50 -24.00 16.46 8.21
N ASP A 51 -23.30 16.79 7.12
CA ASP A 51 -23.48 18.06 6.40
C ASP A 51 -24.90 18.17 5.81
N GLY A 52 -25.40 17.09 5.19
CA GLY A 52 -26.76 17.07 4.64
C GLY A 52 -27.85 17.21 5.71
N ARG A 53 -27.65 16.66 6.91
CA ARG A 53 -28.57 16.87 8.05
C ARG A 53 -28.59 18.31 8.52
N GLN A 54 -27.45 19.00 8.48
CA GLN A 54 -27.36 20.43 8.82
C GLN A 54 -28.16 21.28 7.84
N GLU A 55 -28.04 21.01 6.53
CA GLU A 55 -28.82 21.70 5.49
C GLU A 55 -30.33 21.45 5.65
N LEU A 56 -30.73 20.23 6.00
CA LEU A 56 -32.14 19.84 6.13
C LEU A 56 -32.81 20.32 7.42
N SER A 57 -32.08 20.35 8.55
CA SER A 57 -32.64 20.74 9.84
C SER A 57 -32.64 22.25 10.06
N GLY A 58 -31.75 22.99 9.39
CA GLY A 58 -31.48 24.41 9.69
C GLY A 58 -31.01 24.66 11.13
N LEU A 59 -30.78 23.59 11.90
CA LEU A 59 -30.40 23.59 13.30
C LEU A 59 -28.97 23.09 13.39
N ASP A 60 -28.07 24.05 13.53
CA ASP A 60 -26.72 23.86 14.02
C ASP A 60 -26.79 23.36 15.48
N SER A 61 -26.63 22.05 15.69
CA SER A 61 -26.40 21.53 17.04
C SER A 61 -24.90 21.39 17.28
N GLU A 62 -24.42 21.92 18.41
CA GLU A 62 -23.02 21.81 18.85
C GLU A 62 -22.53 20.35 18.86
N GLU A 63 -23.44 19.40 19.13
CA GLU A 63 -23.15 17.97 19.05
C GLU A 63 -22.88 17.47 17.62
N GLN A 64 -23.53 18.03 16.60
CA GLN A 64 -23.27 17.70 15.20
C GLN A 64 -21.89 18.19 14.75
N TRP A 65 -21.50 19.42 15.10
CA TRP A 65 -20.15 19.93 14.79
C TRP A 65 -19.07 19.10 15.45
N LYS A 66 -19.26 18.75 16.73
CA LYS A 66 -18.31 17.89 17.43
C LYS A 66 -18.12 16.55 16.72
N LYS A 67 -19.22 15.89 16.29
CA LYS A 67 -19.12 14.63 15.53
C LYS A 67 -18.46 14.83 14.17
N ARG A 68 -18.71 15.95 13.51
CA ARG A 68 -18.09 16.26 12.22
C ARG A 68 -16.59 16.46 12.38
N ASP A 69 -16.17 17.22 13.38
CA ASP A 69 -14.76 17.47 13.68
C ASP A 69 -14.04 16.17 14.09
N GLU A 70 -14.68 15.32 14.90
CA GLU A 70 -14.17 13.97 15.20
C GLU A 70 -13.96 13.13 13.93
N TYR A 71 -14.94 13.09 13.01
CA TYR A 71 -14.77 12.37 11.75
C TYR A 71 -13.72 12.99 10.83
N PHE A 72 -13.56 14.32 10.86
CA PHE A 72 -12.56 15.03 10.10
C PHE A 72 -11.14 14.69 10.58
N GLU A 73 -10.90 14.66 11.90
CA GLU A 73 -9.63 14.22 12.47
C GLU A 73 -9.30 12.78 12.09
N ILE A 74 -10.28 11.86 12.16
CA ILE A 74 -10.06 10.48 11.73
C ILE A 74 -9.73 10.42 10.23
N GLN A 75 -10.41 11.22 9.39
CA GLN A 75 -10.12 11.28 7.96
C GLN A 75 -8.68 11.73 7.69
N LEU A 76 -8.19 12.76 8.38
CA LEU A 76 -6.81 13.24 8.25
C LEU A 76 -5.80 12.15 8.61
N ASN A 77 -5.97 11.52 9.78
CA ASN A 77 -5.09 10.45 10.24
C ASN A 77 -5.08 9.24 9.26
N LEU A 78 -6.23 8.91 8.67
CA LEU A 78 -6.30 7.84 7.66
C LEU A 78 -5.62 8.23 6.35
N LYS A 79 -5.69 9.49 5.93
CA LYS A 79 -5.00 9.98 4.73
C LYS A 79 -3.49 9.92 4.91
N ASP A 80 -2.98 10.32 6.07
CA ASP A 80 -1.55 10.24 6.38
C ASP A 80 -1.07 8.78 6.32
N LYS A 81 -1.78 7.89 7.01
CA LYS A 81 -1.48 6.45 7.00
C LYS A 81 -1.58 5.83 5.59
N LEU A 82 -2.54 6.27 4.78
CA LEU A 82 -2.69 5.83 3.40
C LEU A 82 -1.47 6.25 2.56
N MET A 83 -0.99 7.48 2.74
CA MET A 83 0.19 7.98 2.04
C MET A 83 1.46 7.23 2.44
N ASP A 84 1.67 7.00 3.75
CA ASP A 84 2.80 6.21 4.23
C ASP A 84 2.81 4.80 3.64
N THR A 85 1.66 4.11 3.66
CA THR A 85 1.51 2.76 3.10
C THR A 85 1.75 2.75 1.58
N PHE A 86 1.34 3.82 0.89
CA PHE A 86 1.54 3.93 -0.56
C PHE A 86 3.02 4.07 -0.92
N ASP A 87 3.76 4.87 -0.16
CA ASP A 87 5.21 5.02 -0.32
C ASP A 87 5.96 3.72 0.00
N GLU A 88 5.54 2.99 1.03
CA GLU A 88 6.06 1.64 1.32
C GLU A 88 5.79 0.65 0.17
N SER A 89 4.55 0.58 -0.34
CA SER A 89 4.20 -0.26 -1.50
C SER A 89 5.06 0.08 -2.73
N ARG A 90 5.34 1.36 -2.95
CA ARG A 90 6.23 1.81 -4.04
C ARG A 90 7.68 1.36 -3.79
N GLY A 91 8.15 1.41 -2.55
CA GLY A 91 9.45 0.89 -2.13
C GLY A 91 9.58 -0.61 -2.42
N SER A 92 8.59 -1.40 -2.01
CA SER A 92 8.57 -2.86 -2.23
C SER A 92 8.53 -3.22 -3.71
N ARG A 93 7.75 -2.50 -4.53
CA ARG A 93 7.76 -2.68 -6.00
C ARG A 93 9.14 -2.40 -6.61
N LYS A 94 9.84 -1.35 -6.17
CA LYS A 94 11.23 -1.11 -6.61
C LYS A 94 12.16 -2.25 -6.20
N ALA A 95 11.98 -2.83 -5.01
CA ALA A 95 12.77 -3.97 -4.54
C ALA A 95 12.55 -5.22 -5.41
N VAL A 96 11.31 -5.47 -5.85
CA VAL A 96 11.00 -6.54 -6.83
C VAL A 96 11.82 -6.34 -8.10
N TYR A 97 11.76 -5.16 -8.73
CA TYR A 97 12.53 -4.90 -9.97
C TYR A 97 14.04 -5.08 -9.78
N ARG A 98 14.61 -4.60 -8.66
CA ARG A 98 16.03 -4.82 -8.33
C ARG A 98 16.37 -6.30 -8.14
N ALA A 99 15.46 -7.11 -7.61
CA ALA A 99 15.70 -8.55 -7.48
C ALA A 99 15.82 -9.26 -8.83
N PHE A 100 15.23 -8.72 -9.89
CA PHE A 100 15.30 -9.24 -11.26
C PHE A 100 16.42 -8.63 -12.13
N GLU A 101 17.08 -7.56 -11.68
CA GLU A 101 18.16 -6.87 -12.41
C GLU A 101 19.31 -7.81 -12.84
N PRO A 102 19.80 -8.75 -12.00
CA PRO A 102 20.85 -9.69 -12.42
C PRO A 102 20.42 -10.62 -13.56
N ILE A 103 19.14 -10.96 -13.64
CA ILE A 103 18.58 -11.79 -14.73
C ILE A 103 18.56 -10.98 -16.03
N HIS A 104 18.15 -9.72 -15.97
CA HIS A 104 18.18 -8.82 -17.13
C HIS A 104 19.60 -8.62 -17.68
N GLU A 105 20.60 -8.46 -16.82
CA GLU A 105 22.00 -8.35 -17.24
C GLU A 105 22.54 -9.65 -17.88
N LEU A 106 22.16 -10.80 -17.35
CA LEU A 106 22.54 -12.10 -17.91
C LEU A 106 21.90 -12.36 -19.27
N LEU A 107 20.62 -12.02 -19.43
CA LEU A 107 19.90 -12.18 -20.69
C LEU A 107 20.31 -11.13 -21.73
N GLY A 108 20.60 -9.90 -21.31
CA GLY A 108 21.08 -8.82 -22.18
C GLY A 108 22.51 -9.02 -22.69
N LYS A 109 23.32 -9.86 -22.02
CA LYS A 109 24.66 -10.28 -22.50
C LYS A 109 24.62 -11.48 -23.45
N LYS A 110 23.43 -12.03 -23.75
CA LYS A 110 23.24 -13.22 -24.60
C LYS A 110 22.50 -12.96 -25.92
N LEU A 111 22.39 -11.71 -26.35
CA LEU A 111 21.97 -11.31 -27.71
C LEU A 111 23.10 -10.53 -28.39
#